data_AF-A0A8J8VV94-F1
#
_entry.id   AF-A0A8J8VV94-F1
#
_cell.length_a   1.000
_cell.length_b   1.000
_cell.length_c   1.000
_cell.angle_alpha   90.00
_cell.angle_beta   90.00
_cell.angle_gamma   90.00
#
_symmetry.space_group_name_H-M   'P 1'
#
loop_
_entity.id
_entity.type
_entity.pdbx_description
1 polymer ?
#
loop_
_entity_poly.entity_id
_entity_poly.type
_entity_poly.pdbx_seq_one_letter_code
_entity_poly.pdbx_strand_id
1 'polypeptide(L)' 'MKSRKAKAKLIILLGVIWVIVSLPLPWIVNNPLVSESQFFTILGIIGIVSIPFIALGVVWTLKPELTT' A
#
# COMPACT_ATOMS: atom_id res chain seq x y z
N MET A 1 -26.24 -0.42 -4.86
CA MET A 1 -24.91 -0.29 -5.52
C MET A 1 -24.28 1.04 -5.13
N LYS A 2 -23.03 1.07 -4.62
CA LYS A 2 -22.34 2.33 -4.33
C LYS A 2 -22.11 3.13 -5.62
N SER A 3 -22.28 4.44 -5.58
CA SER A 3 -22.10 5.30 -6.76
C SER A 3 -20.64 5.27 -7.25
N ARG A 4 -20.42 5.54 -8.54
CA ARG A 4 -19.07 5.61 -9.14
C ARG A 4 -18.15 6.58 -8.38
N LYS A 5 -18.72 7.67 -7.87
CA LYS A 5 -18.04 8.65 -7.01
C LYS A 5 -17.56 8.06 -5.68
N ALA A 6 -18.36 7.20 -5.04
CA ALA A 6 -17.97 6.54 -3.80
C ALA A 6 -16.86 5.51 -4.03
N LYS A 7 -16.90 4.77 -5.15
CA LYS A 7 -15.81 3.86 -5.55
C LYS A 7 -14.51 4.63 -5.80
N ALA A 8 -14.56 5.72 -6.55
CA ALA A 8 -13.39 6.57 -6.79
C ALA A 8 -12.78 7.14 -5.50
N LYS A 9 -13.61 7.63 -4.57
CA LYS A 9 -13.15 8.09 -3.24
C LYS A 9 -12.43 7.00 -2.47
N LEU A 10 -12.92 5.76 -2.51
CA LEU A 10 -12.27 4.63 -1.85
C LEU A 10 -10.90 4.33 -2.44
N ILE A 11 -10.77 4.30 -3.77
CA ILE A 11 -9.49 4.06 -4.46
C ILE A 11 -8.47 5.14 -4.09
N ILE A 12 -8.89 6.41 -4.13
CA ILE A 12 -8.03 7.54 -3.74
C ILE A 12 -7.60 7.42 -2.28
N LEU A 13 -8.53 7.12 -1.38
CA LEU A 13 -8.22 6.93 0.04
C LEU A 13 -7.20 5.81 0.23
N LEU A 14 -7.38 4.68 -0.44
CA LEU A 14 -6.46 3.55 -0.36
C LEU A 14 -5.08 3.92 -0.92
N GLY A 15 -5.02 4.61 -2.08
CA GLY A 15 -3.76 5.08 -2.65
C GLY A 15 -3.00 6.03 -1.72
N VAL A 16 -3.70 6.97 -1.07
CA VAL A 16 -3.10 7.91 -0.11
C VAL A 16 -2.53 7.17 1.10
N ILE A 17 -3.28 6.22 1.67
CA ILE A 17 -2.80 5.41 2.80
C ILE A 17 -1.52 4.66 2.42
N TRP A 18 -1.51 4.03 1.26
CA TRP A 18 -0.33 3.30 0.78
C TRP A 18 0.89 4.21 0.57
N VAL A 19 0.70 5.41 -0.01
CA VAL A 19 1.77 6.41 -0.17
C VAL A 19 2.32 6.88 1.18
N ILE A 20 1.46 7.15 2.17
CA ILE A 20 1.90 7.58 3.50
C ILE A 20 2.71 6.48 4.20
N VAL A 21 2.26 5.23 4.11
CA VAL A 21 2.93 4.09 4.74
C VAL A 21 4.28 3.81 4.08
N SER A 22 4.38 3.95 2.76
CA SER A 22 5.63 3.80 2.01
C SER A 22 6.54 5.02 2.08
N LEU A 23 6.05 6.13 2.62
CA LEU A 23 6.79 7.38 2.70
C LEU A 23 8.17 7.21 3.36
N PRO A 24 8.41 6.45 4.43
CA PRO A 24 9.75 6.36 5.02
C PRO A 24 10.84 5.79 4.08
N LEU A 25 10.48 5.05 3.00
CA LEU A 25 11.42 4.31 2.16
C LEU A 25 12.59 5.16 1.61
N PRO A 26 12.37 6.30 0.93
CA PRO A 26 13.46 7.12 0.40
C PRO A 26 14.46 7.62 1.45
N TRP A 27 14.05 7.72 2.72
CA TRP A 27 14.88 8.21 3.81
C TRP A 27 15.66 7.10 4.53
N ILE A 28 15.23 5.84 4.41
CA ILE A 28 15.86 4.69 5.08
C ILE A 28 16.69 3.83 4.13
N VAL A 29 16.37 3.81 2.84
CA VAL A 29 17.10 3.02 1.84
C VAL A 29 18.49 3.63 1.64
N ASN A 30 19.54 2.81 1.72
CA ASN A 30 20.94 3.21 1.60
C ASN A 30 21.39 4.28 2.61
N ASN A 31 20.69 4.42 3.74
CA ASN A 31 21.06 5.38 4.78
C ASN A 31 22.00 4.72 5.80
N PRO A 32 23.28 5.15 5.89
CA PRO A 32 24.24 4.55 6.81
C PRO A 32 23.93 4.83 8.29
N LEU A 33 23.01 5.76 8.59
CA LEU A 33 22.58 6.08 9.95
C LEU A 33 21.43 5.18 10.45
N VAL A 34 20.86 4.34 9.58
CA VAL A 34 19.77 3.43 9.91
C VAL A 34 20.35 2.04 10.13
N SER A 35 20.10 1.44 11.31
CA SER A 35 20.54 0.08 11.56
C SER A 35 19.81 -0.91 10.65
N GLU A 36 20.47 -2.01 10.29
CA GLU A 36 19.86 -3.08 9.50
C GLU A 36 18.57 -3.62 10.15
N SER A 37 18.57 -3.75 11.48
CA SER A 37 17.38 -4.16 12.25
C SER A 37 16.21 -3.18 12.13
N GLN A 38 16.48 -1.87 12.18
CA GLN A 38 15.45 -0.84 12.02
C GLN A 38 14.93 -0.82 10.58
N PHE A 39 15.82 -0.95 9.59
CA PHE A 39 15.47 -1.03 8.18
C PHE A 39 14.52 -2.20 7.91
N PHE A 40 14.85 -3.41 8.36
CA PHE A 40 13.99 -4.58 8.16
C PHE A 40 12.69 -4.52 8.95
N THR A 41 12.68 -3.91 10.14
CA THR A 41 11.44 -3.70 10.90
C THR A 41 10.48 -2.80 10.12
N ILE A 42 10.96 -1.68 9.59
CA ILE A 42 10.13 -0.77 8.80
C ILE A 42 9.68 -1.42 7.49
N LEU A 43 10.59 -2.13 6.80
CA LEU A 43 10.22 -2.91 5.60
C LEU A 43 9.14 -3.95 5.89
N GLY A 44 9.22 -4.65 7.02
CA GLY A 44 8.22 -5.63 7.43
C GLY A 44 6.83 -5.00 7.62
N ILE A 45 6.76 -3.85 8.28
CA ILE A 45 5.52 -3.09 8.46
C ILE A 45 4.94 -2.67 7.10
N ILE A 46 5.76 -2.07 6.24
CA ILE A 46 5.35 -1.62 4.91
C ILE A 46 4.86 -2.81 4.07
N GLY A 47 5.54 -3.94 4.13
CA GLY A 47 5.18 -5.17 3.44
C GLY A 47 3.81 -5.69 3.87
N ILE A 48 3.58 -5.85 5.17
CA ILE A 48 2.29 -6.31 5.72
C ILE A 48 1.15 -5.38 5.32
N VAL A 49 1.36 -4.06 5.49
CA VAL A 49 0.33 -3.07 5.14
C VAL A 49 0.07 -3.03 3.63
N SER A 50 1.06 -3.34 2.79
CA SER A 50 0.89 -3.38 1.33
C SER A 50 0.06 -4.56 0.82
N ILE A 51 -0.07 -5.65 1.59
CA ILE A 51 -0.81 -6.87 1.21
C ILE A 51 -2.23 -6.57 0.70
N PRO A 52 -3.12 -5.88 1.45
CA PRO A 52 -4.48 -5.61 0.98
C PRO A 52 -4.51 -4.78 -0.31
N PHE A 53 -3.57 -3.85 -0.51
CA PHE A 53 -3.54 -3.01 -1.72
C PHE A 53 -3.11 -3.81 -2.95
N ILE A 54 -2.08 -4.65 -2.81
CA ILE A 54 -1.62 -5.54 -3.89
C ILE A 54 -2.69 -6.58 -4.19
N ALA A 55 -3.29 -7.20 -3.17
CA ALA A 55 -4.37 -8.17 -3.33
C ALA A 55 -5.57 -7.57 -4.08
N LEU A 56 -5.99 -6.34 -3.73
CA LEU A 56 -7.04 -5.64 -4.46
C LEU A 56 -6.65 -5.36 -5.92
N GLY A 57 -5.40 -4.95 -6.18
CA GLY A 57 -4.88 -4.77 -7.54
C GLY A 57 -4.94 -6.06 -8.36
N VAL A 58 -4.46 -7.17 -7.80
CA VAL A 58 -4.49 -8.50 -8.44
C VAL A 58 -5.93 -8.94 -8.71
N VAL A 59 -6.82 -8.82 -7.73
CA VAL A 59 -8.22 -9.24 -7.89
C VAL A 59 -8.93 -8.36 -8.93
N TRP A 60 -8.69 -7.05 -8.98
CA TRP A 60 -9.22 -6.20 -10.04
C TRP A 60 -8.76 -6.65 -11.44
N THR A 61 -7.52 -7.11 -11.58
CA THR A 61 -6.99 -7.55 -12.88
C THR A 61 -7.49 -8.93 -13.28
N LEU A 62 -7.55 -9.89 -12.35
CA LEU A 62 -7.85 -11.29 -12.65
C LEU A 62 -9.33 -11.65 -12.54
N LYS A 63 -10.06 -11.04 -11.59
CA LYS A 63 -11.47 -11.32 -11.27
C LYS A 63 -12.20 -10.04 -10.84
N PRO A 64 -12.39 -9.07 -11.76
CA PRO A 64 -13.02 -7.79 -11.44
C PRO A 64 -14.43 -7.92 -10.84
N GLU A 65 -15.13 -9.01 -11.09
CA GLU A 65 -16.45 -9.34 -10.53
C GLU A 65 -16.43 -9.53 -9.00
N LEU A 66 -15.28 -9.83 -8.39
CA LEU A 66 -15.12 -9.96 -6.94
C LEU A 66 -14.90 -8.61 -6.23
N THR A 67 -14.72 -7.53 -7.00
CA THR A 67 -14.33 -6.20 -6.52
C THR A 67 -15.22 -5.07 -7.07
N THR A 68 -16.23 -5.40 -7.89
CA THR A 68 -17.19 -4.46 -8.49
C THR A 68 -18.61 -4.66 -7.96
#